data_AF-A0A834EDF9-F1
#
_entry.id   AF-A0A834EDF9-F1
#
_cell.length_a   1.000
_cell.length_b   1.000
_cell.length_c   1.000
_cell.angle_alpha   90.00
_cell.angle_beta   90.00
_cell.angle_gamma   90.00
#
_symmetry.space_group_name_H-M   'P 1'
#
loop_
_entity.id
_entity.type
_entity.pdbx_description
1 polymer ?
#
loop_
_entity_poly.entity_id
_entity_poly.type
_entity_poly.pdbx_seq_one_letter_code
_entity_poly.pdbx_strand_id
1 'polypeptide(L)'
;MGDYIRSYSISQFQKTYSLPEDDDFIKRKEKAIKTVVDLSDVYKPRRKYKRQQGAEELLDEESRVHATLLEYGRRYGFSRQSKIEKAEDKKTALPAGLLAAEKADAHEEDELQAAEEQRIQSLMTKMTAMANEESRLTASSMGQIVGLCSAEIKQIVSEYAEKQSELSAEESPEKLGTSQLHRRKVISLNKQILQKTKHLEELQANHTNLQARYDEMKKTLTELKSYSEKLDKEQASLEKIESKADPSILQNLRALVAMNENLKSQEREFKAHCREEMTRLQQEIENLKADRALGGEEKTLSSGEPHDALTPVMSHNEDLDRRYNMEKEKLYKIRLLQARRNREIAILHRKIDEVPSRAELIQYQKRFIELYRQISAVHKETKQFFTLYNTLDDKKVYLEKEISLLNSIHENFSQAMASPAARDQFLRQMEQIVEGIKQSRMKMEKKKQENKMRRDQLNDQYLELLEKQRLYFKTVKEFKEEGRKNEVLLSKVKAKAS
;
A
#
# COMPACT_ATOMS: atom_id res chain seq x y z
N MET A 1 22.20 -45.42 -46.64
CA MET A 1 21.50 -44.69 -47.72
C MET A 1 20.38 -43.78 -47.21
N GLY A 2 19.59 -44.19 -46.20
CA GLY A 2 18.46 -43.40 -45.68
C GLY A 2 18.83 -42.03 -45.09
N ASP A 3 19.92 -41.92 -44.34
CA ASP A 3 20.33 -40.63 -43.74
C ASP A 3 20.75 -39.59 -44.78
N TYR A 4 21.36 -40.04 -45.88
CA TYR A 4 21.71 -39.16 -47.00
C TYR A 4 20.45 -38.58 -47.64
N ILE A 5 19.47 -39.43 -47.93
CA ILE A 5 18.18 -39.02 -48.50
C ILE A 5 17.46 -38.06 -47.55
N ARG A 6 17.43 -38.36 -46.25
CA ARG A 6 16.84 -37.48 -45.23
C ARG A 6 17.53 -36.11 -45.18
N SER A 7 18.86 -36.08 -45.14
CA SER A 7 19.62 -34.82 -45.13
C SER A 7 19.41 -34.00 -46.40
N TYR A 8 19.31 -34.66 -47.56
CA TYR A 8 19.03 -34.01 -48.83
C TYR A 8 17.61 -33.44 -48.87
N SER A 9 16.61 -34.19 -48.40
CA SER A 9 15.23 -33.72 -48.30
C SER A 9 15.09 -32.52 -47.35
N ILE A 10 15.75 -32.56 -46.19
CA ILE A 10 15.79 -31.43 -45.24
C ILE A 10 16.45 -30.21 -45.89
N SER A 11 17.57 -30.40 -46.60
CA SER A 11 18.25 -29.31 -47.31
C SER A 11 17.40 -28.70 -48.42
N GLN A 12 16.65 -29.51 -49.18
CA GLN A 12 15.74 -28.98 -50.20
C GLN A 12 14.54 -28.24 -49.59
N PHE A 13 14.02 -28.73 -48.46
CA PHE A 13 12.93 -28.06 -47.74
C PHE A 13 13.37 -26.69 -47.20
N GLN A 14 14.53 -26.62 -46.53
CA GLN A 14 15.08 -25.41 -45.91
C GLN A 14 15.46 -24.30 -46.92
N LYS A 15 15.51 -24.59 -48.23
CA LYS A 15 15.73 -23.58 -49.27
C LYS A 15 14.52 -22.71 -49.53
N THR A 16 13.32 -23.22 -49.29
CA THR A 16 12.06 -22.55 -49.67
C THR A 16 11.13 -22.34 -48.48
N TYR A 17 11.25 -23.16 -47.43
CA TYR A 17 10.38 -23.14 -46.26
C TYR A 17 11.21 -23.16 -44.97
N SER A 18 10.83 -22.33 -44.00
CA SER A 18 11.38 -22.36 -42.64
C SER A 18 10.42 -23.07 -41.69
N LEU A 19 10.97 -23.80 -40.71
CA LEU A 19 10.17 -24.30 -39.60
C LEU A 19 9.97 -23.18 -38.57
N PRO A 20 8.88 -23.18 -37.78
CA PRO A 20 8.69 -22.22 -36.69
C PRO A 20 9.85 -22.19 -35.69
N GLU A 21 10.52 -23.33 -35.50
CA GLU A 21 11.72 -23.49 -34.67
C GLU A 21 12.94 -22.75 -35.26
N ASP A 22 13.08 -22.71 -36.59
CA ASP A 22 14.15 -22.00 -37.29
C ASP A 22 13.97 -20.47 -37.14
N ASP A 23 12.73 -19.99 -37.28
CA ASP A 23 12.40 -18.57 -37.09
C ASP A 23 12.64 -18.12 -35.64
N ASP A 24 12.28 -18.97 -34.68
CA ASP A 24 12.56 -18.77 -33.27
C ASP A 24 14.06 -18.76 -32.96
N PHE A 25 14.82 -19.66 -33.58
CA PHE A 25 16.27 -19.69 -33.48
C PHE A 25 16.90 -18.43 -34.06
N ILE A 26 16.47 -17.96 -35.23
CA ILE A 26 16.96 -16.72 -35.85
C ILE A 26 16.68 -15.51 -34.95
N LYS A 27 15.47 -15.40 -34.37
CA LYS A 27 15.12 -14.34 -33.41
C LYS A 27 15.97 -14.37 -32.14
N ARG A 28 16.32 -15.56 -31.64
CA ARG A 28 17.18 -15.73 -30.45
C ARG A 28 18.65 -15.54 -30.77
N LYS A 29 19.10 -15.87 -31.98
CA LYS A 29 20.50 -15.83 -32.41
C LYS A 29 21.10 -14.44 -32.24
N GLU A 30 20.41 -13.39 -32.69
CA GLU A 30 20.92 -12.02 -32.52
C GLU A 30 21.08 -11.62 -31.06
N LYS A 31 20.11 -11.99 -30.20
CA LYS A 31 20.19 -11.75 -28.76
C LYS A 31 21.34 -12.53 -28.14
N ALA A 32 21.50 -13.80 -28.47
CA ALA A 32 22.59 -14.64 -27.97
C ALA A 32 23.96 -14.12 -28.39
N ILE A 33 24.12 -13.68 -29.65
CA ILE A 33 25.37 -13.07 -30.14
C ILE A 33 25.67 -11.79 -29.34
N LYS A 34 24.67 -10.91 -29.15
CA LYS A 34 24.85 -9.70 -28.32
C LYS A 34 25.27 -10.06 -26.90
N THR A 35 24.58 -11.00 -26.25
CA THR A 35 24.93 -11.44 -24.89
C THR A 35 26.36 -11.99 -24.82
N VAL A 36 26.81 -12.78 -25.80
CA VAL A 36 28.18 -13.31 -25.83
C VAL A 36 29.20 -12.21 -26.05
N VAL A 37 28.93 -11.25 -26.94
CA VAL A 37 29.79 -10.09 -27.17
C VAL A 37 29.86 -9.23 -25.91
N ASP A 38 28.72 -8.92 -25.30
CA ASP A 38 28.62 -8.14 -24.05
C ASP A 38 29.36 -8.83 -22.91
N LEU A 39 29.19 -10.15 -22.75
CA LEU A 39 29.97 -10.93 -21.78
C LEU A 39 31.47 -10.87 -22.10
N SER A 40 31.85 -11.02 -23.37
CA SER A 40 33.27 -10.93 -23.75
C SER A 40 33.84 -9.54 -23.45
N ASP A 41 33.05 -8.48 -23.63
CA ASP A 41 33.46 -7.09 -23.39
C ASP A 41 33.53 -6.75 -21.90
N VAL A 42 32.58 -7.27 -21.11
CA VAL A 42 32.56 -7.13 -19.64
C VAL A 42 33.72 -7.88 -19.01
N TYR A 43 34.05 -9.07 -19.52
CA TYR A 43 35.12 -9.92 -19.00
C TYR A 43 36.45 -9.80 -19.78
N LYS A 44 36.60 -8.78 -20.63
CA LYS A 44 37.85 -8.51 -21.36
C LYS A 44 39.01 -8.38 -20.37
N PRO A 45 40.11 -9.15 -20.52
CA PRO A 45 41.28 -9.01 -19.67
C PRO A 45 41.87 -7.59 -19.78
N ARG A 46 41.66 -6.76 -18.76
CA ARG A 46 42.26 -5.42 -18.66
C ARG A 46 43.52 -5.49 -17.83
N ARG A 47 44.64 -5.04 -18.41
CA ARG A 47 45.89 -4.88 -17.66
C ARG A 47 45.74 -3.74 -16.65
N LYS A 48 45.94 -4.04 -15.38
CA LYS A 48 45.92 -3.09 -14.26
C LYS A 48 47.31 -2.50 -13.99
N TYR A 49 48.34 -3.28 -14.27
CA TYR A 49 49.73 -2.90 -14.04
C TYR A 49 50.56 -3.12 -15.30
N LYS A 50 51.59 -2.28 -15.49
CA LYS A 50 52.56 -2.38 -16.58
C LYS A 50 53.97 -2.49 -15.99
N ARG A 51 54.84 -3.27 -16.63
CA ARG A 51 56.26 -3.33 -16.28
C ARG A 51 56.93 -2.00 -16.63
N GLN A 52 57.82 -1.52 -15.75
CA GLN A 52 58.67 -0.36 -16.05
C GLN A 52 59.58 -0.69 -17.25
N GLN A 53 59.72 0.25 -18.19
CA GLN A 53 60.66 0.10 -19.32
C GLN A 53 62.09 -0.01 -18.75
N GLY A 54 62.79 -1.11 -19.07
CA GLY A 54 64.12 -1.44 -18.55
C GLY A 54 64.17 -2.59 -17.53
N ALA A 55 63.02 -3.10 -17.06
CA ALA A 55 62.94 -4.25 -16.15
C ALA A 55 62.89 -5.62 -16.88
N GLU A 56 63.61 -5.74 -18.00
CA GLU A 56 63.58 -6.95 -18.86
C GLU A 56 64.38 -8.13 -18.29
N GLU A 57 65.27 -7.89 -17.32
CA GLU A 57 66.07 -8.93 -16.68
C GLU A 57 65.39 -9.49 -15.43
N LEU A 58 64.27 -10.19 -15.60
CA LEU A 58 63.85 -11.19 -14.61
C LEU A 58 64.45 -12.53 -15.04
N LEU A 59 65.53 -12.92 -14.35
CA LEU A 59 66.34 -14.11 -14.64
C LEU A 59 65.59 -15.44 -14.46
N ASP A 60 64.48 -15.42 -13.71
CA ASP A 60 63.76 -16.61 -13.26
C ASP A 60 62.36 -16.74 -13.89
N GLU A 61 61.99 -17.95 -14.31
CA GLU A 61 60.75 -18.25 -15.03
C GLU A 61 59.52 -18.00 -14.15
N GLU A 62 59.59 -18.34 -12.86
CA GLU A 62 58.52 -18.14 -11.88
C GLU A 62 58.18 -16.65 -11.76
N SER A 63 59.20 -15.80 -11.60
CA SER A 63 59.04 -14.34 -11.48
C SER A 63 58.37 -13.72 -12.71
N ARG A 64 58.61 -14.28 -13.91
CA ARG A 64 57.95 -13.85 -15.15
C ARG A 64 56.47 -14.21 -15.18
N VAL A 65 56.12 -15.39 -14.66
CA VAL A 65 54.73 -15.83 -14.50
C VAL A 65 54.00 -14.95 -13.49
N HIS A 66 54.60 -14.71 -12.32
CA HIS A 66 54.03 -13.83 -11.29
C HIS A 66 53.82 -12.40 -11.82
N ALA A 67 54.80 -11.83 -12.53
CA ALA A 67 54.67 -10.50 -13.13
C ALA A 67 53.50 -10.45 -14.12
N THR A 68 53.37 -11.45 -14.99
CA THR A 68 52.31 -11.51 -16.00
C THR A 68 50.93 -11.69 -15.36
N LEU A 69 50.80 -12.50 -14.30
CA LEU A 69 49.55 -12.64 -13.56
C LEU A 69 49.18 -11.34 -12.83
N LEU A 70 50.19 -10.68 -12.26
CA LEU A 70 50.04 -9.42 -11.55
C LEU A 70 49.61 -8.29 -12.50
N GLU A 71 50.07 -8.27 -13.77
CA GLU A 71 49.59 -7.34 -14.81
C GLU A 71 48.06 -7.36 -14.95
N TYR A 72 47.41 -8.51 -14.77
CA TYR A 72 45.94 -8.66 -14.82
C TYR A 72 45.28 -8.71 -13.43
N GLY A 73 46.04 -8.41 -12.37
CA GLY A 73 45.55 -8.36 -10.99
C GLY A 73 45.31 -9.73 -10.34
N ARG A 74 45.90 -10.80 -10.86
CA ARG A 74 45.88 -12.13 -10.24
C ARG A 74 47.18 -12.34 -9.46
N ARG A 75 47.06 -12.82 -8.22
CA ARG A 75 48.20 -13.27 -7.40
C ARG A 75 48.25 -14.80 -7.48
N TYR A 76 49.40 -15.37 -7.78
CA TYR A 76 49.61 -16.81 -7.67
C TYR A 76 49.52 -17.21 -6.18
N GLY A 77 49.02 -18.41 -5.87
CA GLY A 77 48.86 -18.90 -4.49
C GLY A 77 47.45 -18.83 -3.88
N PHE A 78 46.54 -17.99 -4.37
CA PHE A 78 45.23 -17.77 -3.72
C PHE A 78 44.11 -18.77 -4.10
N SER A 79 44.41 -19.90 -4.74
CA SER A 79 43.40 -20.84 -5.28
C SER A 79 43.53 -22.30 -4.81
N ARG A 80 44.06 -22.54 -3.61
CA ARG A 80 44.13 -23.90 -3.04
C ARG A 80 43.47 -24.11 -1.68
N GLN A 81 42.46 -23.32 -1.27
CA GLN A 81 41.52 -23.80 -0.24
C GLN A 81 40.10 -23.28 -0.50
N SER A 82 39.40 -23.90 -1.47
CA SER A 82 37.97 -24.09 -1.30
C SER A 82 37.78 -25.02 -0.11
N LYS A 83 37.38 -24.43 1.02
CA LYS A 83 36.96 -25.09 2.26
C LYS A 83 36.21 -26.39 1.95
N ILE A 84 36.83 -27.53 2.24
CA ILE A 84 36.09 -28.78 2.42
C ILE A 84 35.24 -28.57 3.67
N GLU A 85 33.93 -28.55 3.46
CA GLU A 85 32.91 -28.50 4.50
C GLU A 85 33.16 -29.64 5.50
N LYS A 86 33.30 -29.28 6.78
CA LYS A 86 33.33 -30.24 7.87
C LYS A 86 31.92 -30.85 8.01
N ALA A 87 31.79 -32.11 7.62
CA ALA A 87 30.71 -32.98 8.10
C ALA A 87 31.09 -33.51 9.50
N GLU A 88 30.17 -33.37 10.44
CA GLU A 88 30.29 -33.90 11.81
C GLU A 88 30.21 -35.43 11.85
N ASP A 89 30.77 -35.98 12.94
CA ASP A 89 30.54 -37.30 13.53
C ASP A 89 31.20 -38.55 12.90
N LYS A 90 32.32 -39.01 13.49
CA LYS A 90 32.33 -40.11 14.49
C LYS A 90 33.74 -40.48 14.97
N LYS A 91 33.76 -40.88 16.24
CA LYS A 91 34.87 -41.34 17.09
C LYS A 91 35.71 -42.48 16.48
N THR A 92 37.04 -42.32 16.52
CA THR A 92 37.98 -43.40 16.88
C THR A 92 39.29 -42.79 17.39
N ALA A 93 39.74 -43.27 18.54
CA ALA A 93 41.01 -42.89 19.17
C ALA A 93 42.17 -43.65 18.51
N LEU A 94 43.32 -42.98 18.29
CA LEU A 94 44.69 -43.51 18.11
C LEU A 94 45.69 -42.31 18.19
N PRO A 95 47.01 -42.53 18.37
CA PRO A 95 47.78 -42.04 19.51
C PRO A 95 48.51 -40.71 19.28
N ALA A 96 48.87 -40.06 20.39
CA ALA A 96 49.50 -38.74 20.51
C ALA A 96 50.99 -38.66 20.07
N GLY A 97 51.37 -39.30 18.96
CA GLY A 97 52.77 -39.37 18.50
C GLY A 97 53.12 -38.59 17.23
N LEU A 98 52.15 -38.03 16.49
CA LEU A 98 52.38 -37.45 15.16
C LEU A 98 52.12 -35.92 15.03
N LEU A 99 51.68 -35.24 16.10
CA LEU A 99 51.32 -33.82 16.07
C LEU A 99 52.51 -32.84 16.05
N ALA A 100 53.75 -33.33 16.16
CA ALA A 100 54.94 -32.47 16.17
C ALA A 100 55.53 -32.25 14.77
N ALA A 101 55.36 -33.21 13.85
CA ALA A 101 55.87 -33.08 12.47
C ALA A 101 54.98 -32.17 11.62
N GLU A 102 53.66 -32.25 11.74
CA GLU A 102 52.72 -31.38 11.00
C GLU A 102 52.80 -29.90 11.39
N LYS A 103 53.30 -29.58 12.60
CA LYS A 103 53.49 -28.18 13.04
C LYS A 103 54.81 -27.57 12.58
N ALA A 104 55.82 -28.39 12.29
CA ALA A 104 57.07 -27.93 11.71
C ALA A 104 56.87 -27.65 10.21
N ASP A 105 56.20 -28.55 9.49
CA ASP A 105 55.84 -28.34 8.07
C ASP A 105 54.91 -27.13 7.89
N ALA A 106 53.95 -26.90 8.79
CA ALA A 106 53.08 -25.72 8.72
C ALA A 106 53.84 -24.40 8.96
N HIS A 107 54.89 -24.42 9.80
CA HIS A 107 55.70 -23.24 10.07
C HIS A 107 56.67 -22.94 8.91
N GLU A 108 57.21 -23.99 8.27
CA GLU A 108 58.00 -23.86 7.05
C GLU A 108 57.14 -23.42 5.86
N GLU A 109 55.90 -23.91 5.73
CA GLU A 109 54.93 -23.42 4.73
C GLU A 109 54.53 -21.96 4.96
N ASP A 110 54.32 -21.54 6.21
CA ASP A 110 54.01 -20.14 6.56
C ASP A 110 55.20 -19.20 6.30
N GLU A 111 56.44 -19.66 6.54
CA GLU A 111 57.66 -18.90 6.22
C GLU A 111 57.89 -18.79 4.70
N LEU A 112 57.62 -19.86 3.94
CA LEU A 112 57.68 -19.84 2.48
C LEU A 112 56.59 -18.93 1.88
N GLN A 113 55.38 -18.93 2.45
CA GLN A 113 54.32 -18.00 2.07
C GLN A 113 54.69 -16.55 2.35
N ALA A 114 55.28 -16.27 3.52
CA ALA A 114 55.75 -14.92 3.86
C ALA A 114 56.87 -14.44 2.92
N ALA A 115 57.80 -15.33 2.54
CA ALA A 115 58.85 -15.03 1.58
C ALA A 115 58.29 -14.77 0.16
N GLU A 116 57.30 -15.56 -0.27
CA GLU A 116 56.62 -15.37 -1.55
C GLU A 116 55.79 -14.06 -1.58
N GLU A 117 55.14 -13.71 -0.48
CA GLU A 117 54.44 -12.43 -0.32
C GLU A 117 55.38 -11.23 -0.40
N GLN A 118 56.55 -11.30 0.25
CA GLN A 118 57.59 -10.27 0.15
C GLN A 118 58.11 -10.13 -1.30
N ARG A 119 58.27 -11.26 -2.01
CA ARG A 119 58.67 -11.27 -3.44
C ARG A 119 57.60 -10.60 -4.31
N ILE A 120 56.31 -10.88 -4.07
CA ILE A 120 55.19 -10.25 -4.78
C ILE A 120 55.09 -8.74 -4.45
N GLN A 121 55.35 -8.32 -3.21
CA GLN A 121 55.37 -6.91 -2.81
C GLN A 121 56.51 -6.13 -3.47
N SER A 122 57.71 -6.72 -3.53
CA SER A 122 58.85 -6.16 -4.26
C SER A 122 58.54 -6.02 -5.76
N LEU A 123 57.87 -7.02 -6.34
CA LEU A 123 57.44 -6.98 -7.74
C LEU A 123 56.34 -5.92 -8.00
N MET A 124 55.36 -5.78 -7.10
CA MET A 124 54.35 -4.70 -7.18
C MET A 124 54.98 -3.31 -7.13
N THR A 125 56.06 -3.14 -6.38
CA THR A 125 56.81 -1.87 -6.30
C THR A 125 57.51 -1.53 -7.61
N LYS A 126 57.94 -2.55 -8.37
CA LYS A 126 58.57 -2.41 -9.70
C LYS A 126 57.56 -2.27 -10.85
N MET A 127 56.26 -2.33 -10.57
CA MET A 127 55.19 -2.19 -11.57
C MET A 127 54.47 -0.85 -11.44
N THR A 128 54.18 -0.19 -12.56
CA THR A 128 53.42 1.06 -12.59
C THR A 128 51.95 0.78 -12.89
N ALA A 129 51.05 1.38 -12.11
CA ALA A 129 49.61 1.33 -12.38
C ALA A 129 49.30 2.11 -13.67
N MET A 130 48.47 1.54 -14.55
CA MET A 130 48.16 2.19 -15.82
C MET A 130 47.24 3.40 -15.63
N ALA A 131 47.76 4.56 -16.06
CA ALA A 131 47.16 5.89 -16.07
C ALA A 131 45.95 5.98 -17.02
N ASN A 132 44.73 5.78 -16.51
CA ASN A 132 43.51 6.25 -17.17
C ASN A 132 42.58 7.02 -16.21
N GLU A 133 43.04 7.37 -15.01
CA GLU A 133 42.33 8.25 -14.05
C GLU A 133 43.33 9.16 -13.30
N GLU A 134 44.17 9.92 -14.02
CA GLU A 134 45.22 10.78 -13.42
C GLU A 134 44.70 11.97 -12.57
N SER A 135 43.38 12.12 -12.38
CA SER A 135 42.80 13.16 -11.51
C SER A 135 41.97 12.63 -10.34
N ARG A 136 42.02 11.32 -10.07
CA ARG A 136 41.24 10.71 -8.97
C ARG A 136 42.16 10.04 -7.95
N LEU A 137 42.14 10.59 -6.74
CA LEU A 137 42.80 10.05 -5.55
C LEU A 137 42.60 8.52 -5.49
N THR A 138 43.66 7.76 -5.72
CA THR A 138 43.65 6.31 -5.46
C THR A 138 44.02 6.10 -4.00
N ALA A 139 43.31 5.20 -3.30
CA ALA A 139 43.54 4.90 -1.88
C ALA A 139 45.02 4.57 -1.55
N SER A 140 45.79 4.12 -2.55
CA SER A 140 47.23 3.90 -2.46
C SER A 140 48.06 5.17 -2.28
N SER A 141 47.73 6.28 -2.96
CA SER A 141 48.48 7.54 -2.84
C SER A 141 48.22 8.22 -1.50
N MET A 142 46.98 8.14 -0.99
CA MET A 142 46.70 8.53 0.40
C MET A 142 47.41 7.63 1.42
N GLY A 143 47.50 6.32 1.14
CA GLY A 143 48.27 5.37 1.94
C GLY A 143 49.78 5.69 1.99
N GLN A 144 50.35 6.24 0.91
CA GLN A 144 51.75 6.68 0.89
C GLN A 144 51.99 7.94 1.72
N ILE A 145 51.08 8.92 1.69
CA ILE A 145 51.20 10.15 2.50
C ILE A 145 51.00 9.84 3.99
N VAL A 146 49.98 9.04 4.31
CA VAL A 146 49.76 8.53 5.67
C VAL A 146 50.91 7.61 6.08
N GLY A 147 51.54 6.88 5.16
CA GLY A 147 52.72 6.04 5.38
C GLY A 147 53.98 6.84 5.72
N LEU A 148 54.24 7.93 4.98
CA LEU A 148 55.37 8.84 5.21
C LEU A 148 55.29 9.53 6.58
N CYS A 149 54.08 9.87 7.03
CA CYS A 149 53.84 10.44 8.36
C CYS A 149 53.31 9.40 9.37
N SER A 150 53.36 8.09 9.07
CA SER A 150 52.65 7.07 9.86
C SER A 150 53.19 6.91 11.27
N ALA A 151 54.49 7.14 11.47
CA ALA A 151 55.12 7.12 12.78
C ALA A 151 54.66 8.31 13.65
N GLU A 152 54.69 9.52 13.08
CA GLU A 152 54.27 10.76 13.75
C GLU A 152 52.75 10.78 13.99
N ILE A 153 51.94 10.30 13.03
CA ILE A 153 50.48 10.18 13.17
C ILE A 153 50.14 9.13 14.23
N LYS A 154 50.82 7.97 14.28
CA LYS A 154 50.60 6.98 15.34
C LYS A 154 50.91 7.56 16.72
N GLN A 155 52.00 8.32 16.83
CA GLN A 155 52.41 8.97 18.08
C GLN A 155 51.43 10.07 18.50
N ILE A 156 50.96 10.91 17.57
CA ILE A 156 49.97 11.96 17.85
C ILE A 156 48.59 11.34 18.14
N VAL A 157 48.21 10.25 17.48
CA VAL A 157 46.95 9.54 17.75
C VAL A 157 46.98 8.84 19.11
N SER A 158 48.11 8.25 19.51
CA SER A 158 48.27 7.70 20.86
C SER A 158 48.28 8.80 21.92
N GLU A 159 49.01 9.90 21.69
CA GLU A 159 49.02 11.05 22.61
C GLU A 159 47.66 11.75 22.69
N TYR A 160 46.89 11.81 21.59
CA TYR A 160 45.54 12.37 21.57
C TYR A 160 44.54 11.41 22.24
N ALA A 161 44.69 10.10 22.07
CA ALA A 161 43.87 9.10 22.77
C ALA A 161 44.17 9.09 24.27
N GLU A 162 45.44 9.21 24.66
CA GLU A 162 45.88 9.34 26.05
C GLU A 162 45.37 10.64 26.66
N LYS A 163 45.58 11.81 26.02
CA LYS A 163 45.04 13.10 26.47
C LYS A 163 43.51 13.14 26.51
N GLN A 164 42.83 12.46 25.60
CA GLN A 164 41.36 12.34 25.63
C GLN A 164 40.89 11.42 26.76
N SER A 165 41.69 10.41 27.12
CA SER A 165 41.43 9.55 28.28
C SER A 165 41.73 10.27 29.61
N GLU A 166 42.76 11.11 29.66
CA GLU A 166 43.14 11.94 30.80
C GLU A 166 42.12 13.08 31.01
N LEU A 167 41.68 13.75 29.95
CA LEU A 167 40.55 14.70 30.00
C LEU A 167 39.24 14.02 30.42
N SER A 168 39.05 12.74 30.08
CA SER A 168 37.87 11.98 30.55
C SER A 168 37.97 11.52 32.00
N ALA A 169 39.17 11.52 32.60
CA ALA A 169 39.44 11.08 33.96
C ALA A 169 39.61 12.25 34.95
N GLU A 170 40.11 13.41 34.52
CA GLU A 170 40.45 14.55 35.39
C GLU A 170 39.44 15.72 35.37
N GLU A 171 38.58 15.85 34.37
CA GLU A 171 37.51 16.88 34.38
C GLU A 171 36.26 16.39 35.12
N SER A 172 36.34 16.35 36.45
CA SER A 172 35.15 16.33 37.31
C SER A 172 34.93 17.69 37.95
N PRO A 173 34.19 18.56 37.24
CA PRO A 173 33.02 19.20 37.85
C PRO A 173 31.79 19.25 36.92
N GLU A 174 31.60 18.29 36.00
CA GLU A 174 30.41 18.26 35.09
C GLU A 174 29.63 16.92 35.06
N LYS A 175 29.68 16.14 36.14
CA LYS A 175 28.87 14.90 36.32
C LYS A 175 27.34 15.11 36.40
N LEU A 176 26.80 16.21 35.87
CA LEU A 176 25.35 16.40 35.67
C LEU A 176 24.90 16.13 34.23
N GLY A 177 25.78 16.06 33.22
CA GLY A 177 25.35 15.89 31.82
C GLY A 177 24.95 14.45 31.44
N THR A 178 25.90 13.51 31.56
CA THR A 178 25.72 12.12 31.09
C THR A 178 24.75 11.31 31.97
N SER A 179 24.82 11.49 33.29
CA SER A 179 23.90 10.89 34.26
C SER A 179 22.45 11.39 34.08
N GLN A 180 22.25 12.68 33.81
CA GLN A 180 20.90 13.20 33.51
C GLN A 180 20.37 12.74 32.15
N LEU A 181 21.22 12.64 31.13
CA LEU A 181 20.83 12.08 29.82
C LEU A 181 20.42 10.61 29.94
N HIS A 182 21.15 9.81 30.73
CA HIS A 182 20.77 8.44 31.06
C HIS A 182 19.45 8.42 31.82
N ARG A 183 19.27 9.27 32.85
CA ARG A 183 18.01 9.39 33.60
C ARG A 183 16.82 9.76 32.70
N ARG A 184 17.00 10.67 31.74
CA ARG A 184 15.96 11.03 30.76
C ARG A 184 15.64 9.86 29.82
N LYS A 185 16.64 9.09 29.39
CA LYS A 185 16.43 7.90 28.55
C LYS A 185 15.70 6.79 29.31
N VAL A 186 16.07 6.56 30.56
CA VAL A 186 15.38 5.61 31.46
C VAL A 186 13.93 6.04 31.72
N ILE A 187 13.67 7.32 31.98
CA ILE A 187 12.29 7.84 32.15
C ILE A 187 11.48 7.66 30.86
N SER A 188 12.08 7.92 29.68
CA SER A 188 11.42 7.72 28.38
C SER A 188 11.09 6.24 28.14
N LEU A 189 12.03 5.34 28.40
CA LEU A 189 11.83 3.90 28.27
C LEU A 189 10.77 3.39 29.25
N ASN A 190 10.81 3.84 30.52
CA ASN A 190 9.79 3.51 31.51
C ASN A 190 8.40 4.02 31.10
N LYS A 191 8.31 5.20 30.49
CA LYS A 191 7.04 5.71 29.94
C LYS A 191 6.54 4.85 28.79
N GLN A 192 7.42 4.38 27.91
CA GLN A 192 7.06 3.45 26.84
C GLN A 192 6.62 2.09 27.38
N ILE A 193 7.32 1.55 28.39
CA ILE A 193 6.94 0.30 29.07
C ILE A 193 5.55 0.46 29.72
N LEU A 194 5.28 1.59 30.38
CA LEU A 194 3.99 1.87 31.01
C LEU A 194 2.86 2.00 29.97
N GLN A 195 3.14 2.57 28.79
CA GLN A 195 2.16 2.61 27.69
C GLN A 195 1.91 1.21 27.10
N LYS A 196 2.97 0.41 26.92
CA LYS A 196 2.85 -0.95 26.38
C LYS A 196 2.14 -1.90 27.35
N THR A 197 2.38 -1.77 28.65
CA THR A 197 1.67 -2.54 29.69
C THR A 197 0.20 -2.18 29.75
N LYS A 198 -0.17 -0.88 29.71
CA LYS A 198 -1.57 -0.46 29.59
C LYS A 198 -2.25 -1.03 28.33
N HIS A 199 -1.58 -1.01 27.18
CA HIS A 199 -2.13 -1.61 25.97
C HIS A 199 -2.28 -3.14 26.08
N LEU A 200 -1.38 -3.82 26.79
CA LEU A 200 -1.52 -5.26 27.06
C LEU A 200 -2.72 -5.53 27.98
N GLU A 201 -2.91 -4.73 29.03
CA GLU A 201 -4.07 -4.83 29.93
C GLU A 201 -5.38 -4.58 29.19
N GLU A 202 -5.45 -3.53 28.35
CA GLU A 202 -6.60 -3.25 27.49
C GLU A 202 -6.88 -4.41 26.52
N LEU A 203 -5.84 -4.98 25.92
CA LEU A 203 -5.97 -6.10 24.98
C LEU A 203 -6.43 -7.38 25.70
N GLN A 204 -5.94 -7.64 26.91
CA GLN A 204 -6.38 -8.75 27.75
C GLN A 204 -7.84 -8.59 28.19
N ALA A 205 -8.26 -7.38 28.57
CA ALA A 205 -9.65 -7.08 28.90
C ALA A 205 -10.57 -7.27 27.68
N ASN A 206 -10.14 -6.84 26.49
CA ASN A 206 -10.88 -7.06 25.25
C ASN A 206 -10.96 -8.55 24.88
N HIS A 207 -9.86 -9.29 25.04
CA HIS A 207 -9.83 -10.72 24.77
C HIS A 207 -10.78 -11.49 25.70
N THR A 208 -10.76 -11.20 27.00
CA THR A 208 -11.67 -11.83 27.98
C THR A 208 -13.15 -11.48 27.70
N ASN A 209 -13.46 -10.24 27.33
CA ASN A 209 -14.82 -9.85 26.93
C ASN A 209 -15.27 -10.59 25.66
N LEU A 210 -14.39 -10.65 24.64
CA LEU A 210 -14.68 -11.34 23.40
C LEU A 210 -14.86 -12.85 23.61
N GLN A 211 -14.05 -13.45 24.48
CA GLN A 211 -14.17 -14.85 24.87
C GLN A 211 -15.50 -15.12 25.57
N ALA A 212 -15.91 -14.26 26.51
CA ALA A 212 -17.21 -14.38 27.17
C ALA A 212 -18.38 -14.32 26.17
N ARG A 213 -18.33 -13.38 25.21
CA ARG A 213 -19.33 -13.29 24.13
C ARG A 213 -19.32 -14.51 23.21
N TYR A 214 -18.15 -15.05 22.91
CA TYR A 214 -18.02 -16.28 22.13
C TYR A 214 -18.67 -17.46 22.85
N ASP A 215 -18.43 -17.60 24.16
CA ASP A 215 -19.02 -18.67 24.96
C ASP A 215 -20.54 -18.52 25.12
N GLU A 216 -21.05 -17.30 25.30
CA GLU A 216 -22.50 -17.00 25.27
C GLU A 216 -23.12 -17.38 23.93
N MET A 217 -22.50 -16.95 22.82
CA MET A 217 -22.99 -17.26 21.49
C MET A 217 -22.96 -18.77 21.22
N LYS A 218 -21.91 -19.46 21.67
CA LYS A 218 -21.81 -20.92 21.59
C LYS A 218 -22.93 -21.61 22.37
N LYS A 219 -23.28 -21.12 23.57
CA LYS A 219 -24.42 -21.63 24.36
C LYS A 219 -25.74 -21.43 23.61
N THR A 220 -26.02 -20.22 23.11
CA THR A 220 -27.25 -19.95 22.35
C THR A 220 -27.34 -20.82 21.10
N LEU A 221 -26.23 -21.08 20.42
CA LEU A 221 -26.19 -21.97 19.26
C LEU A 221 -26.46 -23.43 19.63
N THR A 222 -25.96 -23.91 20.77
CA THR A 222 -26.31 -25.25 21.27
C THR A 222 -27.77 -25.37 21.68
N GLU A 223 -28.34 -24.32 22.28
CA GLU A 223 -29.77 -24.25 22.62
C GLU A 223 -30.63 -24.27 21.35
N LEU A 224 -30.30 -23.44 20.35
CA LEU A 224 -31.02 -23.41 19.07
C LEU A 224 -30.96 -24.76 18.35
N LYS A 225 -29.80 -25.42 18.35
CA LYS A 225 -29.66 -26.77 17.79
C LYS A 225 -30.56 -27.77 18.51
N SER A 226 -30.56 -27.76 19.84
CA SER A 226 -31.43 -28.64 20.62
C SER A 226 -32.92 -28.37 20.38
N TYR A 227 -33.30 -27.11 20.13
CA TYR A 227 -34.67 -26.73 19.79
C TYR A 227 -35.05 -27.16 18.37
N SER A 228 -34.15 -26.98 17.39
CA SER A 228 -34.31 -27.50 16.03
C SER A 228 -34.52 -29.01 16.04
N GLU A 229 -33.70 -29.76 16.78
CA GLU A 229 -33.86 -31.22 16.89
C GLU A 229 -35.18 -31.63 17.54
N LYS A 230 -35.73 -30.81 18.45
CA LYS A 230 -37.08 -31.05 19.01
C LYS A 230 -38.16 -30.81 17.97
N LEU A 231 -38.08 -29.70 17.23
CA LEU A 231 -39.00 -29.39 16.14
C LEU A 231 -38.96 -30.47 15.05
N ASP A 232 -37.78 -30.95 14.67
CA ASP A 232 -37.64 -32.02 13.68
C ASP A 232 -38.29 -33.32 14.16
N LYS A 233 -38.18 -33.64 15.46
CA LYS A 233 -38.86 -34.80 16.07
C LYS A 233 -40.38 -34.62 16.08
N GLU A 234 -40.86 -33.43 16.43
CA GLU A 234 -42.29 -33.11 16.42
C GLU A 234 -42.84 -33.16 15.00
N GLN A 235 -42.15 -32.57 14.02
CA GLN A 235 -42.52 -32.64 12.61
C GLN A 235 -42.55 -34.08 12.11
N ALA A 236 -41.53 -34.89 12.40
CA ALA A 236 -41.53 -36.31 12.05
C ALA A 236 -42.67 -37.09 12.74
N SER A 237 -43.09 -36.69 13.95
CA SER A 237 -44.25 -37.28 14.61
C SER A 237 -45.57 -36.90 13.94
N LEU A 238 -45.70 -35.65 13.48
CA LEU A 238 -46.85 -35.17 12.72
C LEU A 238 -46.93 -35.81 11.34
N GLU A 239 -45.80 -35.99 10.64
CA GLU A 239 -45.72 -36.71 9.36
C GLU A 239 -46.15 -38.18 9.50
N LYS A 240 -45.79 -38.83 10.62
CA LYS A 240 -46.26 -40.20 10.94
C LYS A 240 -47.76 -40.26 11.22
N ILE A 241 -48.36 -39.19 11.73
CA ILE A 241 -49.82 -39.09 11.92
C ILE A 241 -50.49 -38.81 10.56
N GLU A 242 -49.91 -37.92 9.75
CA GLU A 242 -50.41 -37.57 8.41
C GLU A 242 -50.43 -38.78 7.49
N SER A 243 -49.36 -39.57 7.47
CA SER A 243 -49.25 -40.83 6.70
C SER A 243 -50.23 -41.93 7.13
N LYS A 244 -50.79 -41.86 8.34
CA LYS A 244 -51.85 -42.78 8.81
C LYS A 244 -53.25 -42.28 8.49
N ALA A 245 -53.39 -41.01 8.12
CA ALA A 245 -54.67 -40.40 7.80
C ALA A 245 -54.96 -40.51 6.30
N ASP A 246 -56.24 -40.66 5.96
CA ASP A 246 -56.64 -40.83 4.56
C ASP A 246 -56.30 -39.58 3.73
N PRO A 247 -55.51 -39.71 2.66
CA PRO A 247 -55.01 -38.57 1.91
C PRO A 247 -56.12 -37.75 1.25
N SER A 248 -57.25 -38.39 0.87
CA SER A 248 -58.40 -37.66 0.28
C SER A 248 -59.14 -36.82 1.32
N ILE A 249 -59.28 -37.31 2.56
CA ILE A 249 -59.91 -36.57 3.66
C ILE A 249 -59.04 -35.38 4.06
N LEU A 250 -57.71 -35.57 4.14
CA LEU A 250 -56.76 -34.49 4.42
C LEU A 250 -56.77 -33.40 3.34
N GLN A 251 -56.85 -33.79 2.06
CA GLN A 251 -56.93 -32.83 0.97
C GLN A 251 -58.23 -32.02 1.02
N ASN A 252 -59.36 -32.67 1.34
CA ASN A 252 -60.64 -32.00 1.55
C ASN A 252 -60.60 -31.05 2.76
N LEU A 253 -60.00 -31.46 3.88
CA LEU A 253 -59.82 -30.59 5.05
C LEU A 253 -58.93 -29.38 4.74
N ARG A 254 -57.82 -29.58 4.00
CA ARG A 254 -56.97 -28.47 3.54
C ARG A 254 -57.73 -27.49 2.65
N ALA A 255 -58.54 -28.01 1.72
CA ALA A 255 -59.39 -27.19 0.85
C ALA A 255 -60.44 -26.41 1.66
N LEU A 256 -61.07 -27.05 2.64
CA LEU A 256 -62.05 -26.41 3.53
C LEU A 256 -61.41 -25.33 4.43
N VAL A 257 -60.21 -25.57 4.96
CA VAL A 257 -59.47 -24.57 5.75
C VAL A 257 -59.05 -23.40 4.87
N ALA A 258 -58.51 -23.65 3.69
CA ALA A 258 -58.16 -22.60 2.73
C ALA A 258 -59.40 -21.78 2.32
N MET A 259 -60.53 -22.45 2.08
CA MET A 259 -61.80 -21.78 1.80
C MET A 259 -62.30 -20.98 3.00
N ASN A 260 -62.15 -21.49 4.23
CA ASN A 260 -62.56 -20.77 5.44
C ASN A 260 -61.71 -19.51 5.67
N GLU A 261 -60.40 -19.59 5.49
CA GLU A 261 -59.51 -18.42 5.58
C GLU A 261 -59.78 -17.41 4.46
N ASN A 262 -60.08 -17.88 3.24
CA ASN A 262 -60.49 -17.02 2.14
C ASN A 262 -61.84 -16.32 2.44
N LEU A 263 -62.82 -17.06 2.96
CA LEU A 263 -64.11 -16.48 3.38
C LEU A 263 -63.93 -15.45 4.50
N LYS A 264 -63.03 -15.70 5.48
CA LYS A 264 -62.67 -14.71 6.51
C LYS A 264 -61.98 -13.48 5.91
N SER A 265 -61.20 -13.62 4.84
CA SER A 265 -60.62 -12.47 4.12
C SER A 265 -61.72 -11.68 3.42
N GLN A 266 -62.56 -12.36 2.63
CA GLN A 266 -63.68 -11.76 1.92
C GLN A 266 -64.68 -11.08 2.86
N GLU A 267 -64.96 -11.65 4.03
CA GLU A 267 -65.81 -11.02 5.03
C GLU A 267 -65.18 -9.74 5.60
N ARG A 268 -63.86 -9.75 5.85
CA ARG A 268 -63.13 -8.55 6.31
C ARG A 268 -63.12 -7.45 5.25
N GLU A 269 -62.88 -7.81 3.99
CA GLU A 269 -62.90 -6.91 2.84
C GLU A 269 -64.31 -6.36 2.58
N PHE A 270 -65.34 -7.21 2.64
CA PHE A 270 -66.74 -6.80 2.49
C PHE A 270 -67.16 -5.84 3.61
N LYS A 271 -66.79 -6.13 4.87
CA LYS A 271 -67.02 -5.22 6.00
C LYS A 271 -66.27 -3.89 5.83
N ALA A 272 -65.08 -3.89 5.24
CA ALA A 272 -64.36 -2.67 4.90
C ALA A 272 -65.10 -1.87 3.82
N HIS A 273 -65.47 -2.52 2.72
CA HIS A 273 -66.22 -1.92 1.63
C HIS A 273 -67.57 -1.32 2.07
N CYS A 274 -68.34 -2.03 2.91
CA CYS A 274 -69.60 -1.50 3.45
C CYS A 274 -69.39 -0.27 4.35
N ARG A 275 -68.27 -0.20 5.09
CA ARG A 275 -67.94 0.98 5.89
C ARG A 275 -67.58 2.17 5.00
N GLU A 276 -66.81 1.94 3.94
CA GLU A 276 -66.46 2.97 2.95
C GLU A 276 -67.71 3.51 2.25
N GLU A 277 -68.59 2.66 1.75
CA GLU A 277 -69.85 3.09 1.11
C GLU A 277 -70.78 3.82 2.08
N MET A 278 -70.83 3.40 3.35
CA MET A 278 -71.58 4.12 4.39
C MET A 278 -71.03 5.52 4.60
N THR A 279 -69.71 5.69 4.68
CA THR A 279 -69.09 7.03 4.79
C THR A 279 -69.32 7.87 3.54
N ARG A 280 -69.28 7.27 2.35
CA ARG A 280 -69.55 7.95 1.08
C ARG A 280 -70.98 8.51 1.04
N LEU A 281 -71.97 7.68 1.38
CA LEU A 281 -73.38 8.09 1.40
C LEU A 281 -73.65 9.13 2.50
N GLN A 282 -72.98 9.04 3.66
CA GLN A 282 -73.07 10.06 4.69
C GLN A 282 -72.54 11.41 4.20
N GLN A 283 -71.41 11.42 3.50
CA GLN A 283 -70.86 12.63 2.87
C GLN A 283 -71.78 13.17 1.78
N GLU A 284 -72.37 12.30 0.97
CA GLU A 284 -73.32 12.70 -0.09
C GLU A 284 -74.61 13.31 0.51
N ILE A 285 -75.10 12.78 1.63
CA ILE A 285 -76.22 13.36 2.40
C ILE A 285 -75.83 14.72 3.01
N GLU A 286 -74.62 14.87 3.53
CA GLU A 286 -74.13 16.17 4.03
C GLU A 286 -74.00 17.20 2.92
N ASN A 287 -73.47 16.81 1.76
CA ASN A 287 -73.37 17.68 0.58
C ASN A 287 -74.77 18.08 0.07
N LEU A 288 -75.71 17.14 -0.01
CA LEU A 288 -77.09 17.44 -0.41
C LEU A 288 -77.84 18.30 0.61
N LYS A 289 -77.51 18.18 1.91
CA LYS A 289 -78.01 19.09 2.95
C LYS A 289 -77.40 20.49 2.82
N ALA A 290 -76.12 20.59 2.44
CA ALA A 290 -75.47 21.86 2.14
C ALA A 290 -76.07 22.52 0.88
N ASP A 291 -76.36 21.74 -0.16
CA ASP A 291 -77.01 22.22 -1.39
C ASP A 291 -78.47 22.64 -1.14
N ARG A 292 -79.22 21.92 -0.29
CA ARG A 292 -80.57 22.34 0.14
C ARG A 292 -80.58 23.62 0.98
N ALA A 293 -79.48 23.99 1.62
CA ALA A 293 -79.36 25.25 2.34
C ALA A 293 -79.12 26.47 1.42
N LEU A 294 -78.85 26.25 0.11
CA LEU A 294 -78.45 27.29 -0.84
C LEU A 294 -79.35 27.44 -2.07
N GLY A 295 -80.53 26.82 -2.11
CA GLY A 295 -81.41 26.95 -3.27
C GLY A 295 -82.87 26.60 -2.98
N GLY A 296 -83.66 27.63 -2.70
CA GLY A 296 -85.12 27.57 -2.72
C GLY A 296 -85.68 27.85 -4.12
N GLU A 297 -86.82 27.21 -4.40
CA GLU A 297 -87.83 27.48 -5.43
C GLU A 297 -87.66 26.92 -6.86
N GLU A 298 -88.29 25.75 -7.04
CA GLU A 298 -89.26 25.36 -8.07
C GLU A 298 -89.43 26.22 -9.34
N LYS A 299 -89.52 25.54 -10.49
CA LYS A 299 -90.67 25.67 -11.41
C LYS A 299 -90.86 24.46 -12.33
N THR A 300 -92.00 23.83 -12.07
CA THR A 300 -92.85 22.92 -12.83
C THR A 300 -92.89 23.02 -14.36
N LEU A 301 -92.84 21.83 -14.98
CA LEU A 301 -93.77 21.25 -15.99
C LEU A 301 -93.97 21.95 -17.35
N SER A 302 -93.75 21.20 -18.44
CA SER A 302 -94.74 21.11 -19.52
C SER A 302 -94.59 19.79 -20.30
N SER A 303 -95.74 19.15 -20.49
CA SER A 303 -96.06 17.86 -21.12
C SER A 303 -96.01 17.87 -22.65
N GLY A 304 -95.89 16.67 -23.26
CA GLY A 304 -96.55 16.37 -24.54
C GLY A 304 -95.80 15.41 -25.47
N GLU A 305 -96.18 14.13 -25.48
CA GLU A 305 -96.14 13.23 -26.65
C GLU A 305 -97.58 13.17 -27.25
N PRO A 306 -97.88 12.75 -28.51
CA PRO A 306 -97.26 11.61 -29.23
C PRO A 306 -97.21 11.61 -30.79
N HIS A 307 -96.42 10.67 -31.33
CA HIS A 307 -96.49 9.86 -32.59
C HIS A 307 -97.15 10.35 -33.90
N ASP A 308 -96.40 10.26 -35.02
CA ASP A 308 -96.86 9.80 -36.37
C ASP A 308 -95.63 9.34 -37.23
N ALA A 309 -95.35 8.04 -37.39
CA ALA A 309 -95.70 7.15 -38.50
C ALA A 309 -94.90 7.34 -39.83
N LEU A 310 -93.92 6.43 -40.03
CA LEU A 310 -93.49 5.86 -41.31
C LEU A 310 -92.61 6.69 -42.28
N THR A 311 -91.75 7.56 -41.76
CA THR A 311 -90.42 7.86 -42.38
C THR A 311 -89.18 7.71 -41.45
N PRO A 312 -89.19 7.03 -40.28
CA PRO A 312 -88.17 7.28 -39.26
C PRO A 312 -86.98 6.32 -39.30
N VAL A 313 -87.04 5.19 -40.02
CA VAL A 313 -85.98 4.16 -39.91
C VAL A 313 -84.70 4.55 -40.64
N MET A 314 -84.80 5.23 -41.80
CA MET A 314 -83.63 5.75 -42.52
C MET A 314 -83.07 7.01 -41.85
N SER A 315 -83.90 7.93 -41.39
CA SER A 315 -83.43 9.12 -40.65
C SER A 315 -82.87 8.77 -39.27
N HIS A 316 -83.44 7.79 -38.56
CA HIS A 316 -82.93 7.32 -37.27
C HIS A 316 -81.61 6.57 -37.43
N ASN A 317 -81.44 5.76 -38.47
CA ASN A 317 -80.16 5.13 -38.80
C ASN A 317 -79.11 6.16 -39.21
N GLU A 318 -79.47 7.16 -40.02
CA GLU A 318 -78.56 8.26 -40.38
C GLU A 318 -78.19 9.12 -39.16
N ASP A 319 -79.12 9.38 -38.25
CA ASP A 319 -78.86 10.10 -37.01
C ASP A 319 -78.05 9.25 -36.00
N LEU A 320 -78.25 7.93 -35.98
CA LEU A 320 -77.41 6.98 -35.23
C LEU A 320 -75.99 6.93 -35.80
N ASP A 321 -75.83 6.88 -37.12
CA ASP A 321 -74.53 6.90 -37.79
C ASP A 321 -73.81 8.23 -37.58
N ARG A 322 -74.53 9.36 -37.59
CA ARG A 322 -73.99 10.67 -37.23
C ARG A 322 -73.51 10.69 -35.78
N ARG A 323 -74.32 10.21 -34.83
CA ARG A 323 -73.94 10.12 -33.40
C ARG A 323 -72.74 9.20 -33.20
N TYR A 324 -72.73 8.04 -33.86
CA TYR A 324 -71.64 7.08 -33.82
C TYR A 324 -70.34 7.67 -34.37
N ASN A 325 -70.39 8.36 -35.51
CA ASN A 325 -69.23 9.03 -36.08
C ASN A 325 -68.74 10.18 -35.19
N MET A 326 -69.64 10.97 -34.60
CA MET A 326 -69.28 12.00 -33.62
C MET A 326 -68.58 11.41 -32.39
N GLU A 327 -69.10 10.32 -31.81
CA GLU A 327 -68.47 9.64 -30.68
C GLU A 327 -67.14 8.98 -31.07
N LYS A 328 -67.03 8.43 -32.28
CA LYS A 328 -65.78 7.88 -32.82
C LYS A 328 -64.71 8.96 -32.99
N GLU A 329 -65.07 10.15 -33.47
CA GLU A 329 -64.16 11.29 -33.55
C GLU A 329 -63.76 11.82 -32.17
N LYS A 330 -64.70 11.90 -31.22
CA LYS A 330 -64.38 12.25 -29.82
C LYS A 330 -63.41 11.24 -29.22
N LEU A 331 -63.66 9.95 -29.40
CA LEU A 331 -62.78 8.87 -28.94
C LEU A 331 -61.38 8.98 -29.58
N TYR A 332 -61.30 9.28 -30.87
CA TYR A 332 -60.04 9.51 -31.56
C TYR A 332 -59.27 10.71 -30.96
N LYS A 333 -59.94 11.84 -30.71
CA LYS A 333 -59.36 13.02 -30.06
C LYS A 333 -58.87 12.70 -28.65
N ILE A 334 -59.64 11.96 -27.85
CA ILE A 334 -59.26 11.53 -26.50
C ILE A 334 -58.03 10.61 -26.55
N ARG A 335 -57.99 9.64 -27.48
CA ARG A 335 -56.81 8.77 -27.67
C ARG A 335 -55.57 9.57 -28.05
N LEU A 336 -55.71 10.60 -28.89
CA LEU A 336 -54.60 11.47 -29.26
C LEU A 336 -54.07 12.27 -28.05
N LEU A 337 -54.98 12.81 -27.22
CA LEU A 337 -54.61 13.51 -25.99
C LEU A 337 -53.93 12.57 -24.99
N GLN A 338 -54.44 11.34 -24.83
CA GLN A 338 -53.83 10.32 -23.99
C GLN A 338 -52.43 9.95 -24.48
N ALA A 339 -52.25 9.78 -25.79
CA ALA A 339 -50.94 9.51 -26.39
C ALA A 339 -49.95 10.67 -26.15
N ARG A 340 -50.42 11.92 -26.23
CA ARG A 340 -49.62 13.10 -25.90
C ARG A 340 -49.21 13.12 -24.43
N ARG A 341 -50.14 12.88 -23.50
CA ARG A 341 -49.84 12.78 -22.06
C ARG A 341 -48.88 11.64 -21.74
N ASN A 342 -49.04 10.48 -22.36
CA ASN A 342 -48.12 9.34 -22.17
C ASN A 342 -46.70 9.67 -22.65
N ARG A 343 -46.55 10.41 -23.76
CA ARG A 343 -45.24 10.92 -24.20
C ARG A 343 -44.64 11.91 -23.22
N GLU A 344 -45.44 12.85 -22.71
CA GLU A 344 -45.01 13.81 -21.70
C GLU A 344 -44.55 13.10 -20.41
N ILE A 345 -45.30 12.11 -19.93
CA ILE A 345 -44.94 11.27 -18.77
C ILE A 345 -43.62 10.53 -19.03
N ALA A 346 -43.45 9.92 -20.22
CA ALA A 346 -42.21 9.21 -20.56
C ALA A 346 -40.99 10.15 -20.58
N ILE A 347 -41.15 11.38 -21.06
CA ILE A 347 -40.09 12.40 -21.03
C ILE A 347 -39.79 12.79 -19.58
N LEU A 348 -40.81 12.98 -18.73
CA LEU A 348 -40.61 13.31 -17.33
C LEU A 348 -39.91 12.19 -16.56
N HIS A 349 -40.26 10.92 -16.79
CA HIS A 349 -39.55 9.79 -16.19
C HIS A 349 -38.06 9.78 -16.57
N ARG A 350 -37.73 9.98 -17.86
CA ARG A 350 -36.32 10.09 -18.28
C ARG A 350 -35.58 11.23 -17.59
N LYS A 351 -36.22 12.40 -17.46
CA LYS A 351 -35.63 13.55 -16.75
C LYS A 351 -35.43 13.28 -15.25
N ILE A 352 -36.30 12.46 -14.64
CA ILE A 352 -36.14 12.03 -13.24
C ILE A 352 -34.98 11.05 -13.12
N ASP A 353 -34.85 10.11 -14.05
CA ASP A 353 -33.75 9.13 -14.08
C ASP A 353 -32.39 9.78 -14.37
N GLU A 354 -32.36 10.92 -15.07
CA GLU A 354 -31.15 11.72 -15.28
C GLU A 354 -30.62 12.38 -13.99
N VAL A 355 -31.47 12.53 -12.96
CA VAL A 355 -31.05 13.10 -11.68
C VAL A 355 -30.48 11.98 -10.80
N PRO A 356 -29.19 12.05 -10.39
CA PRO A 356 -28.60 11.03 -9.55
C PRO A 356 -29.40 10.85 -8.27
N SER A 357 -29.75 9.61 -7.98
CA SER A 357 -30.42 9.23 -6.75
C SER A 357 -29.54 9.54 -5.54
N ARG A 358 -30.18 9.67 -4.36
CA ARG A 358 -29.46 9.86 -3.09
C ARG A 358 -28.41 8.76 -2.85
N ALA A 359 -28.66 7.54 -3.29
CA ALA A 359 -27.72 6.43 -3.17
C ALA A 359 -26.48 6.64 -4.05
N GLU A 360 -26.66 7.06 -5.31
CA GLU A 360 -25.56 7.38 -6.24
C GLU A 360 -24.73 8.57 -5.76
N LEU A 361 -25.38 9.62 -5.25
CA LEU A 361 -24.66 10.75 -4.65
C LEU A 361 -23.78 10.32 -3.46
N ILE A 362 -24.25 9.40 -2.61
CA ILE A 362 -23.46 8.84 -1.51
C ILE A 362 -22.29 8.01 -2.05
N GLN A 363 -22.50 7.24 -3.12
CA GLN A 363 -21.43 6.48 -3.77
C GLN A 363 -20.36 7.42 -4.33
N TYR A 364 -20.74 8.48 -5.04
CA TYR A 364 -19.80 9.49 -5.54
C TYR A 364 -19.06 10.17 -4.40
N GLN A 365 -19.75 10.55 -3.32
CA GLN A 365 -19.11 11.14 -2.15
C GLN A 365 -18.06 10.22 -1.54
N LYS A 366 -18.36 8.92 -1.37
CA LYS A 366 -17.38 7.93 -0.90
C LYS A 366 -16.20 7.82 -1.87
N ARG A 367 -16.47 7.77 -3.18
CA ARG A 367 -15.44 7.69 -4.21
C ARG A 367 -14.52 8.91 -4.23
N PHE A 368 -15.07 10.11 -4.03
CA PHE A 368 -14.27 11.32 -3.89
C PHE A 368 -13.37 11.26 -2.65
N ILE A 369 -13.88 10.82 -1.50
CA ILE A 369 -13.07 10.68 -0.28
C ILE A 369 -11.94 9.65 -0.49
N GLU A 370 -12.21 8.55 -1.16
CA GLU A 370 -11.19 7.56 -1.53
C GLU A 370 -10.13 8.17 -2.45
N LEU A 371 -10.56 8.89 -3.48
CA LEU A 371 -9.65 9.57 -4.41
C LEU A 371 -8.77 10.61 -3.69
N TYR A 372 -9.36 11.43 -2.82
CA TYR A 372 -8.60 12.39 -2.02
C TYR A 372 -7.60 11.70 -1.10
N ARG A 373 -7.93 10.54 -0.53
CA ARG A 373 -6.98 9.74 0.27
C ARG A 373 -5.83 9.22 -0.59
N GLN A 374 -6.11 8.72 -1.80
CA GLN A 374 -5.08 8.26 -2.73
C GLN A 374 -4.15 9.39 -3.15
N ILE A 375 -4.70 10.55 -3.55
CA ILE A 375 -3.92 11.75 -3.88
C ILE A 375 -3.06 12.18 -2.69
N SER A 376 -3.62 12.19 -1.48
CA SER A 376 -2.87 12.55 -0.27
C SER A 376 -1.76 11.55 0.05
N ALA A 377 -1.95 10.26 -0.22
CA ALA A 377 -0.93 9.23 -0.02
C ALA A 377 0.22 9.40 -1.01
N VAL A 378 -0.10 9.54 -2.30
CA VAL A 378 0.90 9.80 -3.35
C VAL A 378 1.66 11.10 -3.07
N HIS A 379 0.97 12.18 -2.71
CA HIS A 379 1.62 13.44 -2.36
C HIS A 379 2.61 13.28 -1.18
N LYS A 380 2.24 12.49 -0.16
CA LYS A 380 3.13 12.18 0.97
C LYS A 380 4.36 11.39 0.52
N GLU A 381 4.19 10.38 -0.32
CA GLU A 381 5.29 9.59 -0.89
C GLU A 381 6.21 10.47 -1.74
N THR A 382 5.66 11.28 -2.66
CA THR A 382 6.42 12.24 -3.47
C THR A 382 7.26 13.16 -2.58
N LYS A 383 6.68 13.71 -1.51
CA LYS A 383 7.41 14.55 -0.56
C LYS A 383 8.54 13.81 0.15
N GLN A 384 8.33 12.54 0.50
CA GLN A 384 9.38 11.69 1.09
C GLN A 384 10.53 11.47 0.10
N PHE A 385 10.24 11.18 -1.17
CA PHE A 385 11.25 11.03 -2.21
C PHE A 385 12.05 12.31 -2.44
N PHE A 386 11.40 13.47 -2.53
CA PHE A 386 12.10 14.75 -2.65
C PHE A 386 12.97 15.05 -1.42
N THR A 387 12.49 14.72 -0.21
CA THR A 387 13.28 14.90 1.01
C THR A 387 14.53 14.01 1.00
N LEU A 388 14.39 12.75 0.60
CA LEU A 388 15.50 11.82 0.47
C LEU A 388 16.49 12.28 -0.59
N TYR A 389 16.00 12.68 -1.76
CA TYR A 389 16.81 13.21 -2.85
C TYR A 389 17.63 14.42 -2.39
N ASN A 390 16.98 15.43 -1.81
CA ASN A 390 17.68 16.63 -1.34
C ASN A 390 18.72 16.30 -0.25
N THR A 391 18.41 15.35 0.64
CA THR A 391 19.37 14.92 1.67
C THR A 391 20.58 14.21 1.06
N LEU A 392 20.38 13.39 0.03
CA LEU A 392 21.47 12.72 -0.68
C LEU A 392 22.29 13.70 -1.53
N ASP A 393 21.63 14.66 -2.17
CA ASP A 393 22.27 15.72 -2.94
C ASP A 393 23.12 16.62 -2.05
N ASP A 394 22.60 17.06 -0.89
CA ASP A 394 23.36 17.80 0.11
C ASP A 394 24.60 17.00 0.55
N LYS A 395 24.44 15.70 0.86
CA LYS A 395 25.57 14.82 1.22
C LYS A 395 26.59 14.72 0.09
N LYS A 396 26.14 14.56 -1.16
CA LYS A 396 27.03 14.52 -2.33
C LYS A 396 27.83 15.81 -2.42
N VAL A 397 27.19 16.97 -2.29
CA VAL A 397 27.85 18.28 -2.32
C VAL A 397 28.87 18.42 -1.18
N TYR A 398 28.59 17.91 0.03
CA TYR A 398 29.58 17.90 1.12
C TYR A 398 30.76 16.98 0.84
N LEU A 399 30.53 15.79 0.29
CA LEU A 399 31.59 14.87 -0.12
C LEU A 399 32.45 15.45 -1.24
N GLU A 400 31.85 16.14 -2.21
CA GLU A 400 32.58 16.84 -3.28
C GLU A 400 33.47 17.96 -2.71
N LYS A 401 32.99 18.69 -1.70
CA LYS A 401 33.79 19.69 -0.98
C LYS A 401 34.95 19.06 -0.20
N GLU A 402 34.72 17.91 0.45
CA GLU A 402 35.78 17.17 1.15
C GLU A 402 36.85 16.69 0.17
N ILE A 403 36.44 16.13 -0.98
CA ILE A 403 37.37 15.71 -2.04
C ILE A 403 38.16 16.91 -2.57
N SER A 404 37.50 18.03 -2.86
CA SER A 404 38.17 19.26 -3.32
C SER A 404 39.17 19.80 -2.29
N LEU A 405 38.81 19.76 -1.01
CA LEU A 405 39.71 20.15 0.08
C LEU A 405 40.93 19.23 0.16
N LEU A 406 40.71 17.90 0.10
CA LEU A 406 41.81 16.92 0.10
C LEU A 406 42.73 17.08 -1.10
N ASN A 407 42.19 17.36 -2.29
CA ASN A 407 42.99 17.63 -3.49
C ASN A 407 43.85 18.89 -3.29
N SER A 408 43.27 19.97 -2.76
CA SER A 408 44.03 21.21 -2.47
C SER A 408 45.13 20.99 -1.44
N ILE A 409 44.87 20.19 -0.40
CA ILE A 409 45.88 19.79 0.58
C ILE A 409 46.99 19.00 -0.11
N HIS A 410 46.64 18.03 -0.96
CA HIS A 410 47.60 17.16 -1.64
C HIS A 410 48.53 17.93 -2.59
N GLU A 411 47.95 18.79 -3.44
CA GLU A 411 48.70 19.59 -4.41
C GLU A 411 49.67 20.56 -3.72
N ASN A 412 49.24 21.16 -2.60
CA ASN A 412 50.05 22.12 -1.84
C ASN A 412 51.02 21.45 -0.87
N PHE A 413 50.85 20.17 -0.53
CA PHE A 413 51.65 19.47 0.49
C PHE A 413 53.13 19.41 0.13
N SER A 414 53.46 19.03 -1.11
CA SER A 414 54.85 18.90 -1.56
C SER A 414 55.59 20.24 -1.56
N GLN A 415 54.91 21.31 -1.96
CA GLN A 415 55.46 22.67 -1.98
C GLN A 415 55.58 23.27 -0.58
N ALA A 416 54.58 23.04 0.29
CA ALA A 416 54.59 23.51 1.68
C ALA A 416 55.67 22.83 2.52
N MET A 417 55.95 21.55 2.28
CA MET A 417 56.98 20.79 3.00
C MET A 417 58.41 21.09 2.52
N ALA A 418 58.60 21.84 1.43
CA ALA A 418 59.91 22.17 0.89
C ALA A 418 60.69 23.20 1.72
N SER A 419 60.02 23.98 2.58
CA SER A 419 60.64 25.01 3.42
C SER A 419 59.97 25.09 4.80
N PRO A 420 60.74 25.26 5.89
CA PRO A 420 60.17 25.36 7.25
C PRO A 420 59.22 26.56 7.41
N ALA A 421 59.48 27.69 6.74
CA ALA A 421 58.57 28.84 6.77
C ALA A 421 57.26 28.58 6.01
N ALA A 422 57.30 27.85 4.90
CA ALA A 422 56.12 27.46 4.13
C ALA A 422 55.28 26.41 4.88
N ARG A 423 55.95 25.51 5.62
CA ARG A 423 55.30 24.52 6.49
C ARG A 423 54.48 25.20 7.59
N ASP A 424 55.04 26.19 8.27
CA ASP A 424 54.34 26.92 9.33
C ASP A 424 53.14 27.71 8.78
N GLN A 425 53.26 28.28 7.57
CA GLN A 425 52.12 28.94 6.89
C GLN A 425 51.01 27.94 6.52
N PHE A 426 51.37 26.76 6.02
CA PHE A 426 50.42 25.70 5.70
C PHE A 426 49.66 25.19 6.93
N LEU A 427 50.35 25.03 8.07
CA LEU A 427 49.70 24.66 9.33
C LEU A 427 48.69 25.72 9.80
N ARG A 428 49.03 27.01 9.71
CA ARG A 428 48.08 28.11 10.03
C ARG A 428 46.86 28.11 9.11
N GLN A 429 47.05 27.79 7.82
CA GLN A 429 45.93 27.65 6.87
C GLN A 429 45.03 26.47 7.24
N MET A 430 45.60 25.32 7.63
CA MET A 430 44.82 24.16 8.09
C MET A 430 44.01 24.47 9.36
N GLU A 431 44.61 25.16 10.33
CA GLU A 431 43.90 25.62 11.54
C GLU A 431 42.71 26.52 11.18
N GLN A 432 42.91 27.47 10.26
CA GLN A 432 41.84 28.36 9.79
C GLN A 432 40.70 27.59 9.11
N ILE A 433 41.02 26.58 8.29
CA ILE A 433 40.02 25.73 7.63
C ILE A 433 39.23 24.93 8.67
N VAL A 434 39.91 24.32 9.64
CA VAL A 434 39.27 23.57 10.73
C VAL A 434 38.34 24.48 11.54
N GLU A 435 38.76 25.70 11.84
CA GLU A 435 37.91 26.67 12.55
C GLU A 435 36.69 27.08 11.71
N GLY A 436 36.86 27.29 10.40
CA GLY A 436 35.75 27.52 9.47
C GLY A 436 34.73 26.37 9.44
N ILE A 437 35.21 25.12 9.47
CA ILE A 437 34.36 23.91 9.55
C ILE A 437 33.60 23.86 10.89
N LYS A 438 34.27 24.14 12.01
CA LYS A 438 33.63 24.21 13.34
C LYS A 438 32.52 25.26 13.38
N GLN A 439 32.76 26.45 12.85
CA GLN A 439 31.75 27.51 12.77
C GLN A 439 30.57 27.13 11.87
N SER A 440 30.84 26.50 10.72
CA SER A 440 29.79 25.99 9.82
C SER A 440 28.92 24.93 10.51
N ARG A 441 29.54 23.99 11.24
CA ARG A 441 28.83 22.98 12.04
C ARG A 441 27.93 23.62 13.09
N MET A 442 28.42 24.63 13.81
CA MET A 442 27.64 25.34 14.82
C MET A 442 26.43 26.04 14.20
N LYS A 443 26.59 26.71 13.05
CA LYS A 443 25.49 27.34 12.30
C LYS A 443 24.44 26.30 11.87
N MET A 444 24.87 25.13 11.40
CA MET A 444 23.95 24.07 10.97
C MET A 444 23.19 23.45 12.15
N GLU A 445 23.85 23.24 13.29
CA GLU A 445 23.19 22.72 14.50
C GLU A 445 22.15 23.71 15.04
N LYS A 446 22.43 25.02 14.99
CA LYS A 446 21.44 26.06 15.34
C LYS A 446 20.21 25.99 14.44
N LYS A 447 20.40 25.93 13.11
CA LYS A 447 19.28 25.78 12.15
C LYS A 447 18.46 24.51 12.39
N LYS A 448 19.12 23.40 12.75
CA LYS A 448 18.44 22.14 13.10
C LYS A 448 17.59 22.29 14.36
N GLN A 449 18.08 22.98 15.39
CA GLN A 449 17.32 23.25 16.61
C GLN A 449 16.10 24.14 16.33
N GLU A 450 16.26 25.21 15.54
CA GLU A 450 15.17 26.09 15.12
C GLU A 450 14.07 25.31 14.36
N ASN A 451 14.45 24.49 13.40
CA ASN A 451 13.50 23.65 12.66
C ASN A 451 12.82 22.60 13.55
N LYS A 452 13.54 22.04 14.53
CA LYS A 452 12.95 21.10 15.50
C LYS A 452 11.89 21.80 16.35
N MET A 453 12.18 22.98 16.89
CA MET A 453 11.20 23.77 17.66
C MET A 453 9.97 24.09 16.81
N ARG A 454 10.17 24.51 15.55
CA ARG A 454 9.08 24.82 14.63
C ARG A 454 8.21 23.61 14.31
N ARG A 455 8.84 22.44 14.12
CA ARG A 455 8.13 21.17 13.93
C ARG A 455 7.29 20.82 15.16
N ASP A 456 7.86 20.96 16.36
CA ASP A 456 7.17 20.62 17.60
C ASP A 456 5.96 21.56 17.81
N GLN A 457 6.12 22.87 17.55
CA GLN A 457 5.01 23.84 17.55
C GLN A 457 3.89 23.47 16.57
N LEU A 458 4.23 23.10 15.33
CA LEU A 458 3.23 22.67 14.33
C LEU A 458 2.53 21.38 14.73
N ASN A 459 3.25 20.47 15.39
CA ASN A 459 2.68 19.23 15.91
C ASN A 459 1.67 19.51 17.04
N ASP A 460 1.98 20.44 17.93
CA ASP A 460 1.06 20.84 19.01
C ASP A 460 -0.21 21.48 18.44
N GLN A 461 -0.08 22.37 17.44
CA GLN A 461 -1.24 22.93 16.72
C GLN A 461 -2.07 21.83 16.03
N TYR A 462 -1.41 20.84 15.43
CA TYR A 462 -2.09 19.71 14.82
C TYR A 462 -2.88 18.87 15.84
N LEU A 463 -2.31 18.61 17.02
CA LEU A 463 -2.98 17.90 18.10
C LEU A 463 -4.21 18.68 18.60
N GLU A 464 -4.08 20.00 18.77
CA GLU A 464 -5.21 20.86 19.16
C GLU A 464 -6.35 20.81 18.13
N LEU A 465 -6.03 20.85 16.84
CA LEU A 465 -7.03 20.72 15.77
C LEU A 465 -7.71 19.34 15.78
N LEU A 466 -6.96 18.27 16.05
CA LEU A 466 -7.53 16.93 16.20
C LEU A 466 -8.49 16.85 17.39
N GLU A 467 -8.18 17.49 18.51
CA GLU A 467 -9.08 17.56 19.67
C GLU A 467 -10.36 18.34 19.34
N LYS A 468 -10.25 19.48 18.65
CA LYS A 468 -11.41 20.23 18.15
C LYS A 468 -12.26 19.39 17.21
N GLN A 469 -11.65 18.62 16.31
CA GLN A 469 -12.36 17.71 15.42
C GLN A 469 -13.10 16.61 16.21
N ARG A 470 -12.46 16.00 17.21
CA ARG A 470 -13.08 15.00 18.09
C ARG A 470 -14.26 15.58 18.85
N LEU A 471 -14.10 16.79 19.40
CA LEU A 471 -15.17 17.50 20.10
C LEU A 471 -16.35 17.77 19.16
N TYR A 472 -16.09 18.28 17.95
CA TYR A 472 -17.11 18.50 16.94
C TYR A 472 -17.91 17.23 16.63
N PHE A 473 -17.23 16.10 16.39
CA PHE A 473 -17.91 14.82 16.14
C PHE A 473 -18.74 14.35 17.33
N LYS A 474 -18.24 14.54 18.56
CA LYS A 474 -18.97 14.22 19.79
C LYS A 474 -20.24 15.07 19.90
N THR A 475 -20.13 16.39 19.76
CA THR A 475 -21.26 17.32 19.82
C THR A 475 -22.29 17.04 18.73
N VAL A 476 -21.86 16.74 17.50
CA VAL A 476 -22.78 16.36 16.40
C VAL A 476 -23.50 15.05 16.71
N LYS A 477 -22.82 14.08 17.34
CA LYS A 477 -23.44 12.81 17.74
C LYS A 477 -24.50 13.05 18.83
N GLU A 478 -24.16 13.80 19.87
CA GLU A 478 -25.08 14.18 20.95
C GLU A 478 -26.28 14.96 20.41
N PHE A 479 -26.06 15.93 19.52
CA PHE A 479 -27.13 16.69 18.86
C PHE A 479 -28.08 15.78 18.06
N LYS A 480 -27.56 14.79 17.33
CA LYS A 480 -28.38 13.81 16.59
C LYS A 480 -29.19 12.92 17.53
N GLU A 481 -28.65 12.55 18.68
CA GLU A 481 -29.35 11.75 19.69
C GLU A 481 -30.48 12.55 20.33
N GLU A 482 -30.24 13.80 20.72
CA GLU A 482 -31.28 14.71 21.22
C GLU A 482 -32.34 15.01 20.16
N GLY A 483 -31.95 15.19 18.89
CA GLY A 483 -32.88 15.31 17.76
C GLY A 483 -33.84 14.13 17.64
N ARG A 484 -33.33 12.89 17.73
CA ARG A 484 -34.19 11.69 17.76
C ARG A 484 -35.11 11.65 18.97
N LYS A 485 -34.60 12.00 20.17
CA LYS A 485 -35.44 12.04 21.37
C LYS A 485 -36.59 13.03 21.19
N ASN A 486 -36.31 14.20 20.62
CA ASN A 486 -37.33 15.20 20.33
C ASN A 486 -38.38 14.70 19.31
N GLU A 487 -37.96 14.01 18.24
CA GLU A 487 -38.89 13.39 17.28
C GLU A 487 -39.81 12.34 17.94
N VAL A 488 -39.25 11.52 18.86
CA VAL A 488 -40.01 10.54 19.63
C VAL A 488 -41.00 11.23 20.59
N LEU A 489 -40.61 12.33 21.23
CA LEU A 489 -41.50 13.09 22.10
C LEU A 489 -42.61 13.76 21.29
N LEU A 490 -42.30 14.37 20.15
CA LEU A 490 -43.28 14.99 19.26
C LEU A 490 -44.28 13.97 18.72
N SER A 491 -43.84 12.77 18.36
CA SER A 491 -44.76 11.70 17.92
C SER A 491 -45.68 11.24 19.06
N LYS A 492 -45.18 11.11 20.30
CA LYS A 492 -46.02 10.82 21.48
C LYS A 492 -47.03 11.93 21.80
N VAL A 493 -46.64 13.20 21.63
CA VAL A 493 -47.57 14.34 21.82
C VAL A 493 -48.65 14.34 20.75
N LYS A 494 -48.30 14.12 19.48
CA LYS A 494 -49.29 14.01 18.39
C LYS A 494 -50.24 12.82 18.58
N ALA A 495 -49.74 11.68 19.04
CA ALA A 495 -50.55 10.50 19.34
C ALA A 495 -51.47 10.66 20.56
N LYS A 496 -51.21 11.64 21.45
CA LYS A 496 -52.11 12.00 22.56
C LYS A 496 -53.13 13.07 22.18
N ALA A 497 -52.87 13.82 21.11
CA ALA A 497 -53.74 14.89 20.62
C ALA A 497 -54.74 14.42 19.56
N SER A 498 -54.48 13.25 18.95
CA SER A 498 -55.43 12.48 18.15
C SER A 498 -56.10 11.43 19.00
#